data_AF-A0A0R3RSQ1-F1
#
_entry.id   AF-A0A0R3RSQ1-F1
#
_cell.length_a   1.000
_cell.length_b   1.000
_cell.length_c   1.000
_cell.angle_alpha   90.00
_cell.angle_beta   90.00
_cell.angle_gamma   90.00
#
_symmetry.space_group_name_H-M   'P 1'
#
loop_
_entity.id
_entity.type
_entity.pdbx_description
1 polymer ?
#
loop_
_entity_poly.entity_id
_entity_poly.type
_entity_poly.pdbx_seq_one_letter_code
_entity_poly.pdbx_strand_id
1 'polypeptide(L)'
;MALEIPPEKKNATKLDTSLLPLNHSKILIPYIQAMAAAPFALEAVQMEKNGKAWNILEIGLGTGILNSFLHDVFSSMNITTIELEEGMYEIAKKYFGLVEDNYNKIIVGDGLLYLQKTAGQSKFDVIFIDACYNTVVEVMCPVEAFLMKENLKIIKEALTKNGIVVISVLTFEDDKLSEVLACGEFRRNKSRFAKKLKEIYEKFEFYSEPNIE
;
A
#
# COMPACT_ATOMS: atom_id res chain seq x y z
N MET A 1 5.32 -8.91 5.23
CA MET A 1 6.46 -9.22 6.09
C MET A 1 6.36 -10.67 6.54
N ALA A 2 7.49 -11.31 6.84
CA ALA A 2 7.55 -12.69 7.34
C ALA A 2 8.55 -12.79 8.50
N LEU A 3 8.33 -13.72 9.43
CA LEU A 3 9.35 -14.09 10.42
C LEU A 3 10.32 -15.08 9.77
N GLU A 4 11.61 -14.76 9.82
CA GLU A 4 12.65 -15.66 9.31
C GLU A 4 13.14 -16.60 10.39
N ILE A 5 13.23 -17.88 10.06
CA ILE A 5 13.85 -18.89 10.92
C ILE A 5 15.33 -18.97 10.54
N PRO A 6 16.26 -18.57 11.44
CA PRO A 6 17.68 -18.67 11.17
C PRO A 6 18.08 -20.12 10.82
N PRO A 7 19.05 -20.34 9.91
CA PRO A 7 19.46 -21.68 9.49
C PRO A 7 19.78 -22.62 10.65
N GLU A 8 20.42 -22.12 11.70
CA GLU A 8 20.80 -22.85 12.91
C GLU A 8 19.59 -23.26 13.78
N LYS A 9 18.43 -22.62 13.60
CA LYS A 9 17.19 -22.91 14.34
C LYS A 9 16.18 -23.74 13.54
N LYS A 10 16.47 -24.15 12.30
CA LYS A 10 15.53 -24.89 11.43
C LYS A 10 15.02 -26.22 12.01
N ASN A 11 15.84 -26.89 12.82
CA ASN A 11 15.49 -28.16 13.46
C ASN A 11 15.07 -28.00 14.94
N ALA A 12 14.86 -26.77 15.41
CA ALA A 12 14.47 -26.53 16.80
C ALA A 12 13.05 -27.04 17.05
N THR A 13 12.87 -27.79 18.14
CA THR A 13 11.55 -28.28 18.58
C THR A 13 10.72 -27.22 19.30
N LYS A 14 11.36 -26.14 19.74
CA LYS A 14 10.74 -24.95 20.32
C LYS A 14 11.46 -23.72 19.78
N LEU A 15 10.68 -22.70 19.43
CA LEU A 15 11.18 -21.46 18.87
C LEU A 15 10.50 -20.29 19.58
N ASP A 16 11.31 -19.40 20.14
CA ASP A 16 10.80 -18.11 20.63
C ASP A 16 10.67 -17.18 19.43
N THR A 17 9.42 -16.95 19.00
CA THR A 17 9.11 -16.13 17.82
C THR A 17 9.42 -14.66 18.03
N SER A 18 9.51 -14.19 19.29
CA SER A 18 9.89 -12.81 19.60
C SER A 18 11.35 -12.48 19.27
N LEU A 19 12.17 -13.52 19.09
CA LEU A 19 13.59 -13.41 18.74
C LEU A 19 13.86 -13.63 17.25
N LEU A 20 12.82 -13.85 16.44
CA LEU A 20 12.98 -14.05 15.01
C LEU A 20 13.05 -12.71 14.29
N PRO A 21 14.01 -12.52 13.38
CA PRO A 21 14.07 -11.32 12.59
C PRO A 21 12.85 -11.23 11.65
N LEU A 22 12.41 -10.00 11.45
CA LEU A 22 11.38 -9.67 10.47
C LEU A 22 12.05 -9.45 9.11
N ASN A 23 11.50 -10.09 8.08
CA ASN A 23 11.84 -9.81 6.71
C ASN A 23 10.72 -8.96 6.08
N HIS A 24 11.02 -7.69 5.83
CA HIS A 24 10.11 -6.73 5.21
C HIS A 24 10.04 -6.87 3.67
N SER A 25 11.04 -7.47 3.02
CA SER A 25 11.05 -7.75 1.58
C SER A 25 10.01 -8.79 1.11
N LYS A 26 9.29 -9.45 2.02
CA LYS A 26 8.25 -10.43 1.70
C LYS A 26 6.88 -9.87 2.01
N ILE A 27 5.88 -10.07 1.14
CA ILE A 27 4.47 -9.80 1.46
C ILE A 27 3.72 -11.14 1.40
N LEU A 28 3.04 -11.51 2.50
CA LEU A 28 2.30 -12.77 2.61
C LEU A 28 0.78 -12.61 2.46
N ILE A 29 0.30 -11.41 2.16
CA ILE A 29 -1.13 -11.10 2.09
C ILE A 29 -1.46 -10.74 0.65
N PRO A 30 -2.30 -11.52 -0.08
CA PRO A 30 -2.51 -11.36 -1.51
C PRO A 30 -2.98 -9.96 -1.95
N TYR A 31 -3.87 -9.32 -1.19
CA TYR A 31 -4.34 -7.97 -1.56
C TYR A 31 -3.21 -6.93 -1.46
N ILE A 32 -2.33 -7.04 -0.45
CA ILE A 32 -1.17 -6.16 -0.31
C ILE A 32 -0.14 -6.42 -1.42
N GLN A 33 0.00 -7.67 -1.87
CA GLN A 33 0.80 -7.99 -3.07
C GLN A 33 0.26 -7.24 -4.30
N ALA A 34 -1.06 -7.26 -4.51
CA ALA A 34 -1.69 -6.55 -5.62
C ALA A 34 -1.48 -5.03 -5.51
N MET A 35 -1.65 -4.45 -4.32
CA MET A 35 -1.39 -3.03 -4.08
C MET A 35 0.07 -2.66 -4.39
N ALA A 36 1.04 -3.41 -3.84
CA ALA A 36 2.46 -3.16 -4.07
C ALA A 36 2.86 -3.29 -5.56
N ALA A 37 2.22 -4.20 -6.30
CA ALA A 37 2.49 -4.42 -7.71
C ALA A 37 1.86 -3.36 -8.65
N ALA A 38 0.70 -2.81 -8.26
CA ALA A 38 -0.11 -1.94 -9.13
C ALA A 38 0.64 -0.73 -9.72
N PRO A 39 1.44 0.05 -8.95
CA PRO A 39 2.17 1.19 -9.50
C PRO A 39 3.14 0.85 -10.63
N PHE A 40 3.73 -0.34 -10.57
CA PHE A 40 4.69 -0.79 -11.57
C PHE A 40 4.00 -1.41 -12.78
N ALA A 41 2.93 -2.18 -12.56
CA ALA A 41 2.11 -2.72 -13.63
C ALA A 41 1.42 -1.61 -14.45
N LEU A 42 1.00 -0.54 -13.78
CA LEU A 42 0.48 0.69 -14.37
C LEU A 42 1.58 1.69 -14.76
N GLU A 43 2.86 1.30 -14.72
CA GLU A 43 4.02 2.12 -15.13
C GLU A 43 4.00 3.56 -14.58
N ALA A 44 3.34 3.77 -13.44
CA ALA A 44 3.35 5.02 -12.69
C ALA A 44 4.70 5.17 -12.00
N VAL A 45 5.28 4.04 -11.58
CA VAL A 45 6.61 3.91 -10.99
C VAL A 45 7.47 3.01 -11.86
N GLN A 46 8.76 3.33 -11.98
CA GLN A 46 9.74 2.53 -12.70
C GLN A 46 10.68 1.85 -11.70
N MET A 47 11.03 0.59 -12.01
CA MET A 47 11.93 -0.22 -11.18
C MET A 47 13.39 0.23 -11.24
N GLU A 48 13.80 0.83 -12.36
CA GLU A 48 15.20 1.18 -12.58
C GLU A 48 15.56 2.46 -11.84
N LYS A 49 16.76 2.46 -11.23
CA LYS A 49 17.34 3.66 -10.63
C LYS A 49 17.73 4.64 -11.75
N ASN A 50 16.79 5.50 -12.13
CA ASN A 50 17.00 6.57 -13.09
C ASN A 50 17.28 7.92 -12.40
N GLY A 51 17.61 7.90 -11.10
CA GLY A 51 17.83 9.11 -10.28
C GLY A 51 16.55 9.82 -9.84
N LYS A 52 15.36 9.36 -10.24
CA LYS A 52 14.08 9.90 -9.77
C LYS A 52 13.71 9.29 -8.41
N ALA A 53 13.36 10.15 -7.46
CA ALA A 53 12.66 9.75 -6.25
C ALA A 53 11.14 9.80 -6.49
N TRP A 54 10.42 8.77 -6.02
CA TRP A 54 8.97 8.64 -6.13
C TRP A 54 8.33 9.07 -4.81
N ASN A 55 7.39 10.01 -4.87
CA ASN A 55 6.68 10.46 -3.68
C ASN A 55 5.42 9.60 -3.49
N ILE A 56 5.38 8.88 -2.38
CA ILE A 56 4.32 7.93 -2.04
C ILE A 56 3.55 8.47 -0.83
N LEU A 57 2.23 8.52 -0.94
CA LEU A 57 1.33 8.71 0.19
C LEU A 57 0.62 7.40 0.48
N GLU A 58 0.62 6.97 1.73
CA GLU A 58 -0.18 5.84 2.21
C GLU A 58 -1.14 6.36 3.27
N ILE A 59 -2.42 6.03 3.13
CA ILE A 59 -3.45 6.38 4.12
C ILE A 59 -3.99 5.08 4.69
N GLY A 60 -3.78 4.87 5.99
CA GLY A 60 -3.92 3.59 6.67
C GLY A 60 -2.58 2.84 6.69
N LEU A 61 -1.96 2.76 7.86
CA LEU A 61 -0.70 2.03 8.09
C LEU A 61 -0.98 0.55 8.38
N GLY A 62 -2.00 0.28 9.19
CA GLY A 62 -2.25 -1.05 9.74
C GLY A 62 -1.02 -1.57 10.48
N THR A 63 -0.53 -2.75 10.12
CA THR A 63 0.71 -3.32 10.68
C THR A 63 1.99 -2.88 9.95
N GLY A 64 1.88 -1.98 8.97
CA GLY A 64 3.02 -1.43 8.23
C GLY A 64 3.62 -2.37 7.18
N ILE A 65 2.88 -3.40 6.74
CA ILE A 65 3.40 -4.39 5.77
C ILE A 65 3.69 -3.75 4.41
N LEU A 66 2.75 -2.96 3.87
CA LEU A 66 2.94 -2.27 2.59
C LEU A 66 4.06 -1.22 2.73
N ASN A 67 3.95 -0.34 3.73
CA ASN A 67 4.97 0.64 4.09
C ASN A 67 6.39 0.02 4.12
N SER A 68 6.60 -0.97 4.99
CA SER A 68 7.93 -1.53 5.26
C SER A 68 8.48 -2.26 4.03
N PHE A 69 7.62 -2.94 3.25
CA PHE A 69 8.05 -3.54 1.99
C PHE A 69 8.53 -2.48 0.99
N LEU A 70 7.77 -1.40 0.81
CA LEU A 70 8.15 -0.33 -0.11
C LEU A 70 9.46 0.34 0.32
N HIS A 71 9.62 0.58 1.61
CA HIS A 71 10.82 1.20 2.18
C HIS A 71 12.06 0.29 2.05
N ASP A 72 11.94 -0.99 2.40
CA ASP A 72 13.04 -1.96 2.41
C ASP A 72 13.49 -2.33 0.99
N VAL A 73 12.55 -2.49 0.05
CA VAL A 73 12.87 -2.94 -1.31
C VAL A 73 13.27 -1.78 -2.23
N PHE A 74 12.76 -0.55 -2.02
CA PHE A 74 12.98 0.58 -2.93
C PHE A 74 13.66 1.78 -2.28
N SER A 75 14.97 1.87 -2.46
CA SER A 75 15.80 3.03 -2.04
C SER A 75 15.46 4.38 -2.71
N SER A 76 14.49 4.44 -3.63
CA SER A 76 14.10 5.67 -4.36
C SER A 76 12.68 6.12 -4.05
N MET A 77 12.10 5.73 -2.91
CA MET A 77 10.77 6.14 -2.49
C MET A 77 10.84 7.08 -1.28
N ASN A 78 10.14 8.21 -1.37
CA ASN A 78 9.82 9.06 -0.23
C ASN A 78 8.40 8.72 0.20
N ILE A 79 8.25 7.99 1.30
CA ILE A 79 6.98 7.48 1.79
C ILE A 79 6.51 8.37 2.94
N THR A 80 5.29 8.87 2.82
CA THR A 80 4.56 9.48 3.92
C THR A 80 3.32 8.64 4.20
N THR A 81 3.22 8.11 5.40
CA THR A 81 2.05 7.33 5.83
C THR A 81 1.25 8.12 6.85
N ILE A 82 -0.07 8.19 6.64
CA ILE A 82 -1.01 8.78 7.57
C ILE A 82 -1.81 7.67 8.24
N GLU A 83 -1.70 7.55 9.55
CA GLU A 83 -2.43 6.57 10.36
C GLU A 83 -3.36 7.29 11.33
N LEU A 84 -4.63 6.90 11.36
CA LEU A 84 -5.63 7.55 12.21
C LEU A 84 -5.43 7.20 13.70
N GLU A 85 -5.12 5.93 13.97
CA GLU A 85 -5.11 5.35 15.30
C GLU A 85 -3.67 5.25 15.85
N GLU A 86 -3.35 6.04 16.86
CA GLU A 86 -2.04 6.01 17.54
C GLU A 86 -1.67 4.60 18.03
N GLY A 87 -2.67 3.83 18.50
CA GLY A 87 -2.45 2.45 18.93
C GLY A 87 -1.95 1.53 17.82
N MET A 88 -2.39 1.73 16.57
CA MET A 88 -1.90 0.95 15.42
C MET A 88 -0.48 1.33 15.05
N TYR A 89 -0.14 2.62 15.10
CA TYR A 89 1.24 3.09 14.95
C TYR A 89 2.18 2.44 15.96
N GLU A 90 1.82 2.44 17.25
CA GLU A 90 2.63 1.82 18.31
C GLU A 90 2.79 0.30 18.11
N ILE A 91 1.73 -0.38 17.66
CA ILE A 91 1.78 -1.81 17.34
C ILE A 91 2.75 -2.07 16.17
N ALA A 92 2.66 -1.29 15.09
CA ALA A 92 3.52 -1.41 13.93
C ALA A 92 5.00 -1.21 14.30
N LYS A 93 5.29 -0.21 15.12
CA LYS A 93 6.64 0.09 15.61
C LYS A 93 7.18 -0.99 16.53
N LYS A 94 6.39 -1.43 17.51
CA LYS A 94 6.85 -2.36 18.54
C LYS A 94 6.97 -3.80 18.07
N TYR A 95 6.03 -4.27 17.24
CA TYR A 95 5.91 -5.70 16.92
C TYR A 95 6.18 -6.02 15.46
N PHE A 96 6.09 -5.03 14.56
CA PHE A 96 6.24 -5.24 13.12
C PHE A 96 7.45 -4.51 12.54
N GLY A 97 8.30 -3.95 13.41
CA GLY A 97 9.61 -3.41 13.03
C GLY A 97 9.54 -2.19 12.13
N LEU A 98 8.46 -1.40 12.20
CA LEU A 98 8.34 -0.15 11.43
C LEU A 98 9.55 0.75 11.67
N VAL A 99 10.20 1.19 10.58
CA VAL A 99 11.36 2.08 10.60
C VAL A 99 10.96 3.46 10.09
N GLU A 100 11.34 4.51 10.82
CA GLU A 100 11.16 5.90 10.41
C GLU A 100 12.52 6.54 10.13
N ASP A 101 12.62 7.25 9.00
CA ASP A 101 13.82 7.98 8.62
C ASP A 101 13.50 9.18 7.71
N ASN A 102 14.50 9.69 6.99
CA ASN A 102 14.31 10.83 6.09
C ASN A 102 13.41 10.51 4.87
N TYR A 103 13.31 9.23 4.52
CA TYR A 103 12.60 8.69 3.36
C TYR A 103 11.32 7.95 3.75
N ASN A 104 11.11 7.61 5.02
CA ASN A 104 9.88 7.00 5.53
C ASN A 104 9.36 7.75 6.75
N LYS A 105 8.24 8.45 6.59
CA LYS A 105 7.64 9.30 7.64
C LYS A 105 6.25 8.83 7.98
N ILE A 106 5.96 8.70 9.26
CA ILE A 106 4.64 8.32 9.75
C ILE A 106 4.04 9.50 10.50
N ILE A 107 2.79 9.82 10.18
CA ILE A 107 2.05 10.93 10.79
C ILE A 107 0.76 10.36 11.34
N VAL A 108 0.60 10.44 12.67
CA VAL A 108 -0.68 10.11 13.30
C VAL A 108 -1.67 11.25 13.06
N GLY A 109 -2.76 10.96 12.37
CA GLY A 109 -3.80 11.93 12.05
C GLY A 109 -4.76 11.48 10.96
N ASP A 110 -5.66 12.39 10.58
CA ASP A 110 -6.66 12.14 9.56
C ASP A 110 -6.08 12.34 8.14
N GLY A 111 -6.15 11.29 7.31
CA GLY A 111 -5.63 11.30 5.94
C GLY A 111 -6.33 12.28 5.00
N LEU A 112 -7.63 12.51 5.18
CA LEU A 112 -8.36 13.48 4.37
C LEU A 112 -8.00 14.91 4.78
N LEU A 113 -7.87 15.20 6.08
CA LEU A 113 -7.39 16.50 6.55
C LEU A 113 -5.95 16.76 6.10
N TYR A 114 -5.11 15.74 6.08
CA TYR A 114 -3.76 15.84 5.52
C TYR A 114 -3.82 16.23 4.04
N LEU A 115 -4.58 15.50 3.23
CA LEU A 115 -4.77 15.79 1.81
C LEU A 115 -5.30 17.21 1.56
N GLN A 116 -6.30 17.66 2.33
CA GLN A 116 -6.85 19.02 2.23
C GLN A 116 -5.79 20.10 2.45
N LYS A 117 -4.83 19.86 3.36
CA LYS A 117 -3.74 20.80 3.65
C LYS A 117 -2.65 20.76 2.58
N THR A 118 -2.37 19.59 2.00
CA THR A 118 -1.18 19.40 1.14
C THR A 118 -1.47 19.35 -0.36
N ALA A 119 -2.71 19.10 -0.81
CA ALA A 119 -3.01 18.87 -2.23
C ALA A 119 -2.55 19.99 -3.17
N GLY A 120 -2.50 21.24 -2.69
CA GLY A 120 -2.00 22.40 -3.44
C GLY A 120 -0.46 22.55 -3.47
N GLN A 121 0.26 21.86 -2.59
CA GLN A 121 1.69 22.07 -2.34
C GLN A 121 2.54 20.83 -2.66
N SER A 122 2.05 19.66 -2.26
CA SER A 122 2.71 18.37 -2.42
C SER A 122 1.99 17.56 -3.50
N LYS A 123 2.77 16.91 -4.37
CA LYS A 123 2.25 16.00 -5.39
C LYS A 123 2.84 14.62 -5.21
N PHE A 124 1.98 13.60 -5.28
CA PHE A 124 2.33 12.20 -5.10
C PHE A 124 2.29 11.46 -6.44
N ASP A 125 3.28 10.61 -6.67
CA ASP A 125 3.28 9.68 -7.81
C ASP A 125 2.35 8.49 -7.53
N VAL A 126 2.17 8.11 -6.27
CA VAL A 126 1.23 7.07 -5.84
C VAL A 126 0.54 7.50 -4.55
N ILE A 127 -0.78 7.35 -4.51
CA ILE A 127 -1.57 7.43 -3.28
C ILE A 127 -2.20 6.05 -3.03
N PHE A 128 -1.81 5.40 -1.94
CA PHE A 128 -2.47 4.20 -1.42
C PHE A 128 -3.54 4.59 -0.42
N ILE A 129 -4.73 4.02 -0.55
CA ILE A 129 -5.82 4.15 0.42
C ILE A 129 -6.16 2.75 0.91
N ASP A 130 -5.79 2.46 2.16
CA ASP A 130 -6.11 1.25 2.92
C ASP A 130 -6.71 1.64 4.29
N ALA A 131 -7.68 2.56 4.25
CA ALA A 131 -8.36 3.08 5.44
C ALA A 131 -9.71 2.39 5.60
N CYS A 132 -9.83 1.54 6.62
CA CYS A 132 -10.98 0.67 6.81
C CYS A 132 -11.69 0.91 8.14
N TYR A 133 -12.97 0.55 8.19
CA TYR A 133 -13.68 0.42 9.46
C TYR A 133 -13.14 -0.76 10.30
N ASN A 134 -13.12 -0.58 11.62
CA ASN A 134 -12.87 -1.65 12.59
C ASN A 134 -14.13 -2.44 12.97
N THR A 135 -15.25 -2.15 12.32
CA THR A 135 -16.55 -2.82 12.47
C THR A 135 -17.03 -3.35 11.13
N VAL A 136 -17.80 -4.44 11.15
CA VAL A 136 -18.43 -5.00 9.95
C VAL A 136 -19.54 -4.06 9.48
N VAL A 137 -19.36 -3.50 8.30
CA VAL A 137 -20.33 -2.66 7.56
C VAL A 137 -20.35 -3.12 6.10
N GLU A 138 -21.29 -2.61 5.29
CA GLU A 138 -21.47 -3.01 3.87
C GLU A 138 -20.15 -2.91 3.08
N VAL A 139 -19.51 -1.74 3.12
CA VAL A 139 -18.18 -1.48 2.56
C VAL A 139 -17.23 -1.15 3.71
N MET A 140 -16.40 -2.12 4.10
CA MET A 140 -15.43 -1.94 5.19
C MET A 140 -14.22 -1.11 4.74
N CYS A 141 -13.76 -1.31 3.51
CA CYS A 141 -12.62 -0.60 2.93
C CYS A 141 -12.96 -0.13 1.51
N PRO A 142 -12.59 1.11 1.12
CA PRO A 142 -12.19 2.17 2.04
C PRO A 142 -13.40 2.72 2.83
N VAL A 143 -13.16 3.49 3.88
CA VAL A 143 -14.22 4.32 4.47
C VAL A 143 -14.82 5.26 3.42
N GLU A 144 -16.12 5.51 3.49
CA GLU A 144 -16.87 6.20 2.43
C GLU A 144 -16.39 7.62 2.17
N ALA A 145 -15.70 8.23 3.14
CA ALA A 145 -15.07 9.53 2.98
C ALA A 145 -14.14 9.58 1.76
N PHE A 146 -13.44 8.49 1.44
CA PHE A 146 -12.56 8.41 0.27
C PHE A 146 -13.29 8.13 -1.06
N LEU A 147 -14.60 7.81 -1.00
CA LEU A 147 -15.45 7.57 -2.18
C LEU A 147 -16.28 8.80 -2.56
N MET A 148 -16.38 9.81 -1.68
CA MET A 148 -17.12 11.04 -1.96
C MET A 148 -16.47 11.84 -3.09
N LYS A 149 -17.30 12.32 -4.03
CA LYS A 149 -16.86 13.04 -5.24
C LYS A 149 -16.00 14.26 -4.93
N GLU A 150 -16.32 14.99 -3.87
CA GLU A 150 -15.60 16.19 -3.42
C GLU A 150 -14.19 15.81 -2.94
N ASN A 151 -14.06 14.69 -2.23
CA ASN A 151 -12.79 14.21 -1.71
C ASN A 151 -11.94 13.54 -2.80
N LEU A 152 -12.57 12.87 -3.76
CA LEU A 152 -11.90 12.37 -4.97
C LEU A 152 -11.25 13.50 -5.79
N LYS A 153 -11.85 14.71 -5.80
CA LYS A 153 -11.21 15.88 -6.42
C LYS A 153 -9.93 16.28 -5.68
N ILE A 154 -9.96 16.29 -4.34
CA ILE A 154 -8.79 16.60 -3.51
C ILE A 154 -7.67 15.57 -3.74
N ILE A 155 -8.01 14.28 -3.77
CA ILE A 155 -7.05 13.20 -4.07
C ILE A 155 -6.44 13.40 -5.46
N LYS A 156 -7.28 13.69 -6.47
CA LYS A 156 -6.82 13.97 -7.83
C LYS A 156 -5.91 15.19 -7.90
N GLU A 157 -6.23 16.25 -7.16
CA GLU A 157 -5.38 17.42 -7.05
C GLU A 157 -4.04 17.09 -6.40
N ALA A 158 -3.99 16.19 -5.42
CA ALA A 158 -2.75 15.76 -4.78
C ALA A 158 -1.86 14.85 -5.66
N LEU A 159 -2.33 14.36 -6.80
CA LEU A 159 -1.54 13.52 -7.70
C LEU A 159 -0.65 14.33 -8.67
N THR A 160 0.50 13.76 -9.03
CA THR A 160 1.26 14.23 -10.20
C THR A 160 0.48 13.93 -11.49
N LYS A 161 0.92 14.51 -12.63
CA LYS A 161 0.26 14.30 -13.94
C LYS A 161 0.10 12.83 -14.32
N ASN A 162 1.06 11.98 -13.94
CA ASN A 162 1.06 10.54 -14.21
C ASN A 162 0.83 9.71 -12.95
N GLY A 163 0.47 10.37 -11.84
CA GLY A 163 0.26 9.72 -10.57
C GLY A 163 -1.00 8.87 -10.59
N ILE A 164 -1.01 7.85 -9.73
CA ILE A 164 -2.14 6.94 -9.60
C ILE A 164 -2.65 6.90 -8.16
N VAL A 165 -3.91 6.53 -8.01
CA VAL A 165 -4.47 6.10 -6.73
C VAL A 165 -4.68 4.58 -6.77
N VAL A 166 -4.33 3.91 -5.69
CA VAL A 166 -4.56 2.48 -5.50
C VAL A 166 -5.38 2.33 -4.22
N ILE A 167 -6.58 1.76 -4.35
CA ILE A 167 -7.56 1.67 -3.26
C ILE A 167 -7.78 0.20 -2.95
N SER A 168 -7.66 -0.18 -1.68
CA SER A 168 -8.13 -1.50 -1.23
C SER A 168 -9.65 -1.46 -1.09
N VAL A 169 -10.32 -2.51 -1.58
CA VAL A 169 -11.77 -2.63 -1.48
C VAL A 169 -12.10 -3.91 -0.75
N LEU A 170 -12.83 -3.77 0.36
CA LEU A 170 -13.35 -4.88 1.15
C LEU A 170 -14.85 -4.64 1.36
N THR A 171 -15.65 -5.49 0.72
CA THR A 171 -17.11 -5.49 0.78
C THR A 171 -17.58 -6.93 0.95
N PHE A 172 -18.72 -7.11 1.60
CA PHE A 172 -19.40 -8.41 1.65
C PHE A 172 -20.51 -8.54 0.59
N GLU A 173 -20.77 -7.48 -0.17
CA GLU A 173 -21.80 -7.41 -1.21
C GLU A 173 -21.17 -7.10 -2.58
N ASP A 174 -21.40 -7.99 -3.56
CA ASP A 174 -20.86 -7.87 -4.92
C ASP A 174 -21.39 -6.62 -5.65
N ASP A 175 -22.65 -6.25 -5.42
CA ASP A 175 -23.28 -5.09 -6.09
C ASP A 175 -22.57 -3.77 -5.71
N LYS A 176 -22.05 -3.68 -4.48
CA LYS A 176 -21.31 -2.52 -3.97
C LYS A 176 -19.92 -2.37 -4.58
N LEU A 177 -19.33 -3.45 -5.10
CA LEU A 177 -18.04 -3.37 -5.80
C LEU A 177 -18.14 -2.48 -7.05
N SER A 178 -19.27 -2.54 -7.75
CA SER A 178 -19.47 -1.76 -8.99
C SER A 178 -19.51 -0.24 -8.75
N GLU A 179 -20.08 0.19 -7.61
CA GLU A 179 -20.12 1.61 -7.20
C GLU A 179 -18.71 2.16 -6.95
N VAL A 180 -17.84 1.35 -6.32
CA VAL A 180 -16.44 1.71 -6.06
C VAL A 180 -15.62 1.74 -7.36
N LEU A 181 -15.78 0.74 -8.23
CA LEU A 181 -15.02 0.62 -9.48
C LEU A 181 -15.41 1.68 -10.53
N ALA A 182 -16.64 2.21 -10.51
CA ALA A 182 -17.09 3.25 -11.44
C ALA A 182 -16.24 4.55 -11.39
N CYS A 183 -15.47 4.75 -10.32
CA CYS A 183 -14.56 5.90 -10.17
C CYS A 183 -13.21 5.72 -10.90
N GLY A 184 -12.85 4.50 -11.33
CA GLY A 184 -11.57 4.18 -11.96
C GLY A 184 -11.70 3.85 -13.45
N GLU A 185 -11.56 4.83 -14.34
CA GLU A 185 -11.42 4.53 -15.77
C GLU A 185 -10.06 3.87 -16.06
N PHE A 186 -10.10 2.61 -16.48
CA PHE A 186 -8.94 1.87 -16.95
C PHE A 186 -8.48 2.40 -18.32
N ARG A 187 -7.51 3.33 -18.32
CA ARG A 187 -6.99 3.97 -19.55
C ARG A 187 -5.94 3.17 -20.32
N ARG A 188 -5.71 1.89 -19.99
CA ARG A 188 -4.63 1.09 -20.60
C ARG A 188 -5.12 -0.22 -21.19
N ASN A 189 -4.29 -0.82 -22.03
CA ASN A 189 -4.59 -2.09 -22.68
C ASN A 189 -4.58 -3.24 -21.64
N LYS A 190 -5.72 -3.94 -21.47
CA LYS A 190 -5.90 -5.03 -20.48
C LYS A 190 -4.81 -6.10 -20.62
N SER A 191 -4.43 -6.48 -21.84
CA SER A 191 -3.40 -7.50 -22.06
C SER A 191 -2.00 -7.01 -21.66
N ARG A 192 -1.68 -5.74 -21.92
CA ARG A 192 -0.41 -5.13 -21.50
C ARG A 192 -0.30 -5.06 -19.99
N PHE A 193 -1.39 -4.66 -19.31
CA PHE A 193 -1.45 -4.63 -17.85
C PHE A 193 -1.28 -6.03 -17.27
N ALA A 194 -2.04 -7.01 -17.76
CA ALA A 194 -1.96 -8.39 -17.31
C ALA A 194 -0.55 -8.97 -17.45
N LYS A 195 0.10 -8.73 -18.60
CA LYS A 195 1.49 -9.14 -18.83
C LYS A 195 2.44 -8.51 -17.83
N LYS A 196 2.38 -7.18 -17.65
CA LYS A 196 3.25 -6.49 -16.69
C LYS A 196 2.99 -6.93 -15.26
N LEU A 197 1.74 -7.12 -14.88
CA LEU A 197 1.41 -7.56 -13.52
C LEU A 197 2.07 -8.90 -13.21
N LYS A 198 2.03 -9.87 -14.15
CA LYS A 198 2.74 -11.14 -14.03
C LYS A 198 4.25 -10.95 -13.89
N GLU A 199 4.87 -10.12 -14.73
CA GLU A 199 6.30 -9.79 -14.64
C GLU A 199 6.68 -9.20 -13.27
N ILE A 200 5.82 -8.34 -12.70
CA ILE A 200 6.06 -7.74 -11.38
C ILE A 200 5.90 -8.76 -10.25
N TYR A 201 4.89 -9.62 -10.32
CA TYR A 201 4.68 -10.67 -9.33
C TYR A 201 5.84 -11.67 -9.29
N GLU A 202 6.32 -12.11 -10.46
CA GLU A 202 7.51 -12.95 -10.58
C GLU A 202 8.74 -12.25 -9.98
N LYS A 203 8.95 -10.97 -10.33
CA LYS A 203 10.09 -10.19 -9.84
C LYS A 203 10.09 -9.99 -8.33
N PHE A 204 8.91 -9.86 -7.72
CA PHE A 204 8.76 -9.71 -6.27
C PHE A 204 8.63 -11.03 -5.52
N GLU A 205 8.68 -12.16 -6.23
CA GLU A 205 8.46 -13.49 -5.67
C GLU A 205 7.12 -13.59 -4.93
N PHE A 206 6.09 -12.93 -5.46
CA PHE A 206 4.72 -13.02 -4.94
C PHE A 206 4.11 -14.35 -5.38
N TYR A 207 3.60 -15.10 -4.41
CA TYR A 207 3.11 -16.47 -4.65
C TYR A 207 1.65 -16.53 -5.09
N SER A 208 0.86 -15.47 -4.90
CA SER A 208 -0.54 -15.47 -5.34
C SER A 208 -0.61 -15.05 -6.80
N GLU A 209 -1.37 -15.78 -7.62
CA GLU A 209 -1.66 -15.31 -8.97
C GLU A 209 -2.82 -14.30 -8.89
N PRO A 210 -2.66 -13.07 -9.38
CA PRO A 210 -3.77 -12.13 -9.41
C PRO A 210 -4.84 -12.63 -10.38
N ASN A 211 -6.11 -12.53 -9.99
CA ASN A 211 -7.21 -12.77 -10.91
C ASN A 211 -7.34 -11.57 -11.86
N ILE A 212 -6.96 -11.77 -13.14
CA ILE A 212 -6.93 -10.71 -14.17
C ILE A 212 -8.02 -10.92 -15.23
N GLU A 213 -8.93 -11.88 -15.03
CA GLU A 213 -10.01 -12.20 -15.99
C GLU A 213 -11.03 -11.08 -16.19
#